data_AF-A0A0A8GXP2-F1
#
_entry.id   AF-A0A0A8GXP2-F1
#
_cell.length_a   1.000
_cell.length_b   1.000
_cell.length_c   1.000
_cell.angle_alpha   90.00
_cell.angle_beta   90.00
_cell.angle_gamma   90.00
#
_symmetry.space_group_name_H-M   'P 1'
#
loop_
_entity.id
_entity.type
_entity.pdbx_description
1 polymer ?
#
loop_
_entity_poly.entity_id
_entity_poly.type
_entity_poly.pdbx_seq_one_letter_code
_entity_poly.pdbx_strand_id
1 'polypeptide(L)'
;MNIQGNLNVNNSFIGIFDANKKGGLIFVDGDVNIKDSAIGISTNSVSNLGINNYVAIKTTGNFNQDIDKNIVTALYTKDITSMLETSNLLPKNVFFEDTDLAQFTDYKLSVSNDGKNLLISGGANENVRDLAKILKSEIDIRKEALDTFENIKNSIEYDEDYNQNSYQKPGYIGDEAMLEAIVQAEKELQEQIEKLEQQIQDIQDNGGKFDGSDLVENMKDVSLENKNLAVNMLNSILDSKLSNDAIAALTLDTTGKNLNTITTNTNASAKAIVNNAQNSSVNSSIGVANDLAIGTRIAKLSNPYQDKALVEKFATTHIAALASDVYNYYGSSSFNNSFWGNVFGGANIIDGDSGALYGFTLGADRKINDNALLGFYFTYADSTIKDGVMEQKSDNYQFGIYSLINPNDQWEINLRAYGQISPTDQSVTMLSDSSNADYNSKFFGLSANAGRIFNPNSSSLFIKPFAGINYYYAHTPSYKESGMFAKDVQSMTNNSISLELGAEFRKYMSEESYLFITPKIEQYVMNNGDDFVAGFVGSGSNFIIKGNDKKKTYAQIIIGGNVDINEQFSLNAGIGAKQILAGKTDNKNETYVSGQVGFKYKF
;
A
#
# COMPACT_ATOMS: atom_id res chain seq x y z
N MET A 1 -36.32 -22.65 -8.44
CA MET A 1 -37.72 -22.86 -8.84
C MET A 1 -37.74 -23.81 -10.03
N ASN A 2 -38.50 -24.90 -9.95
CA ASN A 2 -38.66 -25.86 -11.05
C ASN A 2 -40.13 -25.83 -11.50
N ILE A 3 -40.36 -25.56 -12.78
CA ILE A 3 -41.69 -25.49 -13.39
C ILE A 3 -41.84 -26.70 -14.32
N GLN A 4 -42.91 -27.48 -14.12
CA GLN A 4 -43.27 -28.60 -14.97
C GLN A 4 -44.26 -28.11 -16.04
N GLY A 5 -43.91 -28.24 -17.32
CA GLY A 5 -44.67 -27.67 -18.44
C GLY A 5 -44.21 -26.26 -18.84
N ASN A 6 -45.02 -25.59 -19.66
CA ASN A 6 -44.65 -24.30 -20.25
C ASN A 6 -44.79 -23.13 -19.27
N LEU A 7 -43.86 -22.17 -19.34
CA LEU A 7 -43.93 -20.89 -18.63
C LEU A 7 -44.47 -19.81 -19.58
N ASN A 8 -45.60 -19.19 -19.23
CA ASN A 8 -46.16 -18.07 -20.00
C ASN A 8 -46.29 -16.85 -19.09
N VAL A 9 -45.60 -15.76 -19.44
CA VAL A 9 -45.57 -14.50 -18.68
C VAL A 9 -45.82 -13.35 -19.65
N ASN A 10 -46.76 -12.48 -19.31
CA ASN A 10 -47.14 -11.33 -20.13
C ASN A 10 -47.45 -10.13 -19.25
N ASN A 11 -46.98 -8.94 -19.62
CA ASN A 11 -47.17 -7.69 -18.85
C ASN A 11 -46.88 -7.86 -17.35
N SER A 12 -45.80 -8.56 -17.00
CA SER A 12 -45.49 -8.95 -15.62
C SER A 12 -44.01 -8.72 -15.28
N PHE A 13 -43.69 -8.82 -14.00
CA PHE A 13 -42.33 -8.71 -13.49
C PHE A 13 -41.83 -10.06 -12.94
N ILE A 14 -40.60 -10.44 -13.27
CA ILE A 14 -39.91 -11.62 -12.73
C ILE A 14 -38.71 -11.15 -11.92
N GLY A 15 -38.81 -11.21 -10.59
CA GLY A 15 -37.69 -10.96 -9.68
C GLY A 15 -36.85 -12.22 -9.46
N ILE A 16 -35.55 -12.13 -9.71
CA ILE A 16 -34.58 -13.20 -9.46
C ILE A 16 -33.70 -12.79 -8.28
N PHE A 17 -33.97 -13.40 -7.12
CA PHE A 17 -33.21 -13.13 -5.90
C PHE A 17 -31.92 -13.97 -5.86
N ASP A 18 -30.85 -13.45 -6.45
CA ASP A 18 -29.55 -14.12 -6.56
C ASP A 18 -28.39 -13.18 -6.21
N ALA A 19 -28.26 -12.86 -4.92
CA ALA A 19 -27.24 -11.94 -4.44
C ALA A 19 -25.79 -12.37 -4.80
N ASN A 20 -25.55 -13.65 -5.08
CA ASN A 20 -24.23 -14.18 -5.47
C ASN A 20 -24.09 -14.41 -6.98
N LYS A 21 -25.11 -14.06 -7.76
CA LYS A 21 -25.17 -14.23 -9.22
C LYS A 21 -24.77 -15.64 -9.70
N LYS A 22 -25.19 -16.69 -8.98
CA LYS A 22 -24.89 -18.09 -9.32
C LYS A 22 -25.55 -18.54 -10.63
N GLY A 23 -26.71 -17.97 -10.95
CA GLY A 23 -27.49 -18.26 -12.14
C GLY A 23 -28.20 -19.62 -12.10
N GLY A 24 -29.11 -19.82 -13.05
CA GLY A 24 -29.87 -21.05 -13.24
C GLY A 24 -30.88 -21.33 -12.15
N LEU A 25 -31.38 -20.29 -11.45
CA LEU A 25 -32.32 -20.47 -10.34
C LEU A 25 -33.74 -20.86 -10.81
N ILE A 26 -34.08 -20.61 -12.08
CA ILE A 26 -35.35 -20.98 -12.69
C ILE A 26 -35.10 -22.06 -13.76
N PHE A 27 -35.74 -23.21 -13.61
CA PHE A 27 -35.73 -24.30 -14.58
C PHE A 27 -37.15 -24.61 -15.05
N VAL A 28 -37.36 -24.68 -16.36
CA VAL A 28 -38.66 -24.92 -16.99
C VAL A 28 -38.58 -26.18 -17.85
N ASP A 29 -39.38 -27.19 -17.52
CA ASP A 29 -39.51 -28.40 -18.33
C ASP A 29 -40.61 -28.24 -19.38
N GLY A 30 -40.38 -27.33 -20.33
CA GLY A 30 -41.33 -26.89 -21.36
C GLY A 30 -40.92 -25.57 -21.99
N ASP A 31 -41.71 -25.06 -22.94
CA ASP A 31 -41.44 -23.79 -23.63
C ASP A 31 -41.58 -22.60 -22.69
N VAL A 32 -40.80 -21.55 -22.93
CA VAL A 32 -40.79 -20.29 -22.18
C VAL A 32 -41.24 -19.15 -23.09
N ASN A 33 -42.42 -18.59 -22.81
CA ASN A 33 -42.99 -17.46 -23.53
C ASN A 33 -43.10 -16.26 -22.59
N ILE A 34 -42.18 -15.30 -22.72
CA ILE A 34 -42.20 -14.05 -21.95
C ILE A 34 -42.34 -12.89 -22.94
N LYS A 35 -43.36 -12.05 -22.75
CA LYS A 35 -43.65 -10.89 -23.60
C LYS A 35 -43.97 -9.67 -22.76
N ASP A 36 -43.57 -8.49 -23.24
CA ASP A 36 -43.90 -7.19 -22.65
C ASP A 36 -43.69 -7.16 -21.13
N SER A 37 -42.65 -7.85 -20.66
CA SER A 37 -42.38 -8.10 -19.24
C SER A 37 -40.99 -7.60 -18.86
N ALA A 38 -40.74 -7.50 -17.56
CA ALA A 38 -39.46 -7.11 -17.02
C ALA A 38 -38.85 -8.23 -16.15
N ILE A 39 -37.53 -8.37 -16.20
CA ILE A 39 -36.76 -9.31 -15.39
C ILE A 39 -35.81 -8.50 -14.51
N GLY A 40 -36.01 -8.53 -13.20
CA GLY A 40 -35.11 -7.88 -12.24
C GLY A 40 -34.17 -8.89 -11.61
N ILE A 41 -32.88 -8.56 -11.53
CA ILE A 41 -31.90 -9.34 -10.76
C ILE A 41 -31.63 -8.60 -9.46
N SER A 42 -31.91 -9.23 -8.31
CA SER A 42 -31.59 -8.64 -7.03
C SER A 42 -30.07 -8.61 -6.79
N THR A 43 -29.58 -7.51 -6.27
CA THR A 43 -28.21 -7.37 -5.78
C THR A 43 -28.22 -6.71 -4.41
N ASN A 44 -27.28 -7.09 -3.56
CA ASN A 44 -27.05 -6.44 -2.27
C ASN A 44 -25.81 -5.53 -2.33
N SER A 45 -25.21 -5.37 -3.51
CA SER A 45 -24.03 -4.55 -3.72
C SER A 45 -23.99 -3.97 -5.13
N VAL A 46 -23.77 -2.66 -5.21
CA VAL A 46 -23.51 -1.94 -6.47
C VAL A 46 -22.07 -2.12 -6.97
N SER A 47 -21.20 -2.78 -6.20
CA SER A 47 -19.79 -2.98 -6.54
C SER A 47 -19.57 -3.99 -7.68
N ASN A 48 -20.61 -4.69 -8.10
CA ASN A 48 -20.54 -5.69 -9.15
C ASN A 48 -21.81 -5.63 -9.98
N LEU A 49 -22.11 -4.50 -10.64
CA LEU A 49 -23.24 -4.43 -11.58
C LEU A 49 -22.91 -5.11 -12.92
N GLY A 50 -21.64 -5.27 -13.27
CA GLY A 50 -21.23 -6.06 -14.43
C GLY A 50 -21.75 -7.50 -14.37
N ILE A 51 -22.32 -7.96 -15.49
CA ILE A 51 -22.81 -9.33 -15.67
C ILE A 51 -22.40 -9.81 -17.06
N ASN A 52 -21.84 -11.02 -17.13
CA ASN A 52 -21.50 -11.67 -18.39
C ASN A 52 -22.13 -13.07 -18.45
N ASN A 53 -23.10 -13.24 -19.34
CA ASN A 53 -23.79 -14.50 -19.60
C ASN A 53 -24.42 -15.13 -18.34
N TYR A 54 -25.02 -14.32 -17.47
CA TYR A 54 -25.77 -14.83 -16.33
C TYR A 54 -26.97 -15.63 -16.80
N VAL A 55 -27.06 -16.89 -16.39
CA VAL A 55 -28.18 -17.74 -16.77
C VAL A 55 -29.39 -17.37 -15.92
N ALA A 56 -30.35 -16.64 -16.48
CA ALA A 56 -31.59 -16.26 -15.80
C ALA A 56 -32.56 -17.44 -15.69
N ILE A 57 -32.82 -18.09 -16.84
CA ILE A 57 -33.79 -19.17 -16.98
C ILE A 57 -33.19 -20.30 -17.81
N LYS A 58 -33.35 -21.54 -17.36
CA LYS A 58 -33.03 -22.76 -18.12
C LYS A 58 -34.31 -23.42 -18.59
N THR A 59 -34.30 -23.97 -19.81
CA THR A 59 -35.46 -24.68 -20.37
C THR A 59 -35.07 -25.96 -21.11
N THR A 60 -35.95 -26.97 -21.10
CA THR A 60 -35.87 -28.13 -22.01
C THR A 60 -36.55 -27.86 -23.36
N GLY A 61 -37.51 -26.93 -23.41
CA GLY A 61 -38.22 -26.46 -24.60
C GLY A 61 -37.49 -25.34 -25.34
N ASN A 62 -38.25 -24.36 -25.84
CA ASN A 62 -37.75 -23.19 -26.59
C ASN A 62 -38.20 -21.87 -25.97
N PHE A 63 -37.46 -20.80 -26.23
CA PHE A 63 -37.89 -19.43 -25.95
C PHE A 63 -38.70 -18.85 -27.12
N ASN A 64 -39.65 -17.95 -26.83
CA ASN A 64 -40.34 -17.20 -27.88
C ASN A 64 -39.37 -16.28 -28.68
N GLN A 65 -39.70 -16.00 -29.94
CA GLN A 65 -38.83 -15.22 -30.84
C GLN A 65 -38.47 -13.83 -30.30
N ASP A 66 -39.39 -13.18 -29.58
CA ASP A 66 -39.24 -11.82 -29.04
C ASP A 66 -38.73 -11.80 -27.59
N ILE A 67 -38.15 -12.91 -27.10
CA ILE A 67 -37.71 -13.02 -25.70
C ILE A 67 -36.70 -11.92 -25.31
N ASP A 68 -35.89 -11.48 -26.27
CA ASP A 68 -34.84 -10.47 -26.14
C ASP A 68 -35.37 -9.03 -26.05
N LYS A 69 -36.65 -8.80 -26.34
CA LYS A 69 -37.30 -7.48 -26.26
C LYS A 69 -37.81 -7.14 -24.86
N ASN A 70 -37.79 -8.10 -23.93
CA ASN A 70 -38.19 -7.86 -22.55
C ASN A 70 -37.13 -7.00 -21.82
N ILE A 71 -37.58 -6.22 -20.85
CA ILE A 71 -36.72 -5.31 -20.09
C ILE A 71 -35.94 -6.12 -19.06
N VAL A 72 -34.69 -5.76 -18.82
CA VAL A 72 -33.90 -6.30 -17.71
C VAL A 72 -33.34 -5.17 -16.87
N THR A 73 -33.40 -5.34 -15.55
CA THR A 73 -32.88 -4.35 -14.61
C THR A 73 -32.15 -5.01 -13.43
N ALA A 74 -31.31 -4.24 -12.73
CA ALA A 74 -30.83 -4.56 -11.40
C ALA A 74 -31.80 -3.99 -10.36
N LEU A 75 -32.18 -4.81 -9.38
CA LEU A 75 -32.87 -4.36 -8.18
C LEU A 75 -31.86 -4.29 -7.04
N TYR A 76 -31.61 -3.11 -6.50
CA TYR A 76 -30.71 -2.95 -5.36
C TYR A 76 -31.51 -2.87 -4.06
N THR A 77 -31.43 -3.92 -3.26
CA THR A 77 -32.09 -3.97 -1.96
C THR A 77 -31.28 -3.17 -0.93
N LYS A 78 -31.88 -2.11 -0.36
CA LYS A 78 -31.27 -1.27 0.68
C LYS A 78 -32.01 -1.41 2.00
N ASP A 79 -31.27 -1.41 3.11
CA ASP A 79 -31.86 -1.26 4.45
C ASP A 79 -32.16 0.23 4.69
N ILE A 80 -33.41 0.62 4.86
CA ILE A 80 -33.82 2.02 5.10
C ILE A 80 -33.12 2.58 6.34
N THR A 81 -32.95 1.78 7.39
CA THR A 81 -32.30 2.22 8.63
C THR A 81 -30.83 2.58 8.40
N SER A 82 -30.21 2.06 7.34
CA SER A 82 -28.85 2.44 6.96
C SER A 82 -28.75 3.87 6.43
N MET A 83 -29.85 4.57 6.16
CA MET A 83 -29.85 5.96 5.68
C MET A 83 -30.16 6.98 6.78
N LEU A 84 -30.47 6.49 7.99
CA LEU A 84 -30.92 7.30 9.11
C LEU A 84 -29.85 7.40 10.22
N GLU A 85 -29.73 8.57 10.82
CA GLU A 85 -29.03 8.80 12.08
C GLU A 85 -29.84 8.21 13.25
N THR A 86 -31.16 8.26 13.15
CA THR A 86 -32.13 7.71 14.13
C THR A 86 -32.30 6.18 14.05
N SER A 87 -31.43 5.51 13.28
CA SER A 87 -31.42 4.05 13.08
C SER A 87 -31.36 3.19 14.34
N ASN A 88 -30.94 3.75 15.47
CA ASN A 88 -30.92 3.09 16.77
C ASN A 88 -32.31 2.93 17.41
N LEU A 89 -33.29 3.73 16.97
CA LEU A 89 -34.68 3.67 17.44
C LEU A 89 -35.51 2.66 16.63
N LEU A 90 -35.07 2.33 15.42
CA LEU A 90 -35.74 1.36 14.56
C LEU A 90 -35.08 -0.02 14.66
N PRO A 91 -35.87 -1.11 14.55
CA PRO A 91 -35.28 -2.44 14.50
C PRO A 91 -34.46 -2.64 13.22
N LYS A 92 -33.22 -3.13 13.43
CA LYS A 92 -32.26 -3.38 12.36
C LYS A 92 -32.70 -4.52 11.46
N ASN A 93 -32.39 -4.43 10.16
CA ASN A 93 -32.70 -5.46 9.17
C ASN A 93 -34.20 -5.79 9.06
N VAL A 94 -35.07 -4.80 9.26
CA VAL A 94 -36.53 -4.98 9.15
C VAL A 94 -37.11 -4.25 7.94
N PHE A 95 -36.54 -3.10 7.58
CA PHE A 95 -37.06 -2.20 6.57
C PHE A 95 -36.14 -2.25 5.34
N PHE A 96 -36.60 -2.90 4.28
CA PHE A 96 -35.83 -3.03 3.05
C PHE A 96 -36.65 -2.51 1.87
N GLU A 97 -36.01 -1.74 1.00
CA GLU A 97 -36.57 -1.30 -0.26
C GLU A 97 -35.72 -1.76 -1.43
N ASP A 98 -36.38 -2.21 -2.50
CA ASP A 98 -35.74 -2.59 -3.75
C ASP A 98 -35.76 -1.40 -4.71
N THR A 99 -34.60 -0.75 -4.88
CA THR A 99 -34.46 0.32 -5.86
C THR A 99 -34.24 -0.25 -7.26
N ASP A 100 -35.05 0.18 -8.22
CA ASP A 100 -34.83 -0.09 -9.64
C ASP A 100 -33.65 0.73 -10.19
N LEU A 101 -32.61 0.05 -10.67
CA LEU A 101 -31.43 0.66 -11.29
C LEU A 101 -31.50 0.65 -12.84
N ALA A 102 -32.69 0.52 -13.43
CA ALA A 102 -32.86 0.46 -14.88
C ALA A 102 -32.23 1.67 -15.59
N GLN A 103 -32.33 2.86 -15.00
CA GLN A 103 -31.71 4.06 -15.58
C GLN A 103 -30.18 4.03 -15.56
N PHE A 104 -29.57 3.24 -14.67
CA PHE A 104 -28.11 3.17 -14.47
C PHE A 104 -27.47 1.93 -15.10
N THR A 105 -28.26 1.03 -15.71
CA THR A 105 -27.76 -0.24 -16.24
C THR A 105 -28.25 -0.48 -17.67
N ASP A 106 -27.39 -1.08 -18.49
CA ASP A 106 -27.72 -1.46 -19.87
C ASP A 106 -27.71 -3.00 -20.02
N TYR A 107 -28.58 -3.67 -19.26
CA TYR A 107 -28.71 -5.12 -19.34
C TYR A 107 -29.47 -5.56 -20.58
N LYS A 108 -29.00 -6.66 -21.18
CA LYS A 108 -29.58 -7.25 -22.40
C LYS A 108 -29.83 -8.73 -22.21
N LEU A 109 -30.93 -9.18 -22.79
CA LEU A 109 -31.25 -10.60 -22.92
C LEU A 109 -30.63 -11.17 -24.18
N SER A 110 -30.21 -12.43 -24.08
CA SER A 110 -29.85 -13.25 -25.22
C SER A 110 -30.17 -14.70 -24.93
N VAL A 111 -30.29 -15.52 -25.97
CA VAL A 111 -30.45 -16.96 -25.82
C VAL A 111 -29.12 -17.63 -26.12
N SER A 112 -28.74 -18.64 -25.32
CA SER A 112 -27.53 -19.42 -25.55
C SER A 112 -27.57 -20.14 -26.91
N ASN A 113 -26.39 -20.51 -27.42
CA ASN A 113 -26.26 -21.14 -28.75
C ASN A 113 -27.04 -22.46 -28.88
N ASP A 114 -27.24 -23.20 -27.78
CA ASP A 114 -28.05 -24.43 -27.75
C ASP A 114 -29.56 -24.18 -27.64
N GLY A 115 -29.99 -22.92 -27.48
CA GLY A 115 -31.38 -22.52 -27.31
C GLY A 115 -31.95 -22.76 -25.92
N LYS A 116 -31.13 -23.19 -24.93
CA LYS A 116 -31.62 -23.73 -23.64
C LYS A 116 -31.47 -22.80 -22.44
N ASN A 117 -30.76 -21.70 -22.59
CA ASN A 117 -30.53 -20.75 -21.51
C ASN A 117 -30.88 -19.33 -21.97
N LEU A 118 -31.66 -18.63 -21.16
CA LEU A 118 -31.83 -17.20 -21.25
C LEU A 118 -30.69 -16.55 -20.47
N LEU A 119 -29.88 -15.78 -21.15
CA LEU A 119 -28.67 -15.14 -20.65
C LEU A 119 -28.90 -13.65 -20.48
N ILE A 120 -28.37 -13.09 -19.40
CA ILE A 120 -28.30 -11.64 -19.15
C ILE A 120 -26.84 -11.21 -19.20
N SER A 121 -26.57 -10.15 -19.97
CA SER A 121 -25.25 -9.51 -20.08
C SER A 121 -25.38 -8.00 -20.09
N GLY A 122 -24.41 -7.30 -19.51
CA GLY A 122 -24.36 -5.84 -19.46
C GLY A 122 -23.74 -5.34 -18.15
N GLY A 123 -23.93 -4.07 -17.84
CA GLY A 123 -23.34 -3.43 -16.67
C GLY A 123 -23.87 -2.02 -16.49
N ALA A 124 -23.22 -1.24 -15.63
CA ALA A 124 -23.53 0.16 -15.45
C ALA A 124 -23.32 0.98 -16.75
N ASN A 125 -24.20 1.95 -16.99
CA ASN A 125 -24.14 2.85 -18.12
C ASN A 125 -23.60 4.24 -17.72
N GLU A 126 -23.55 5.20 -18.64
CA GLU A 126 -22.94 6.51 -18.38
C GLU A 126 -23.70 7.36 -17.34
N ASN A 127 -24.96 7.04 -17.04
CA ASN A 127 -25.75 7.81 -16.07
C ASN A 127 -25.20 7.74 -14.65
N VAL A 128 -24.33 6.77 -14.34
CA VAL A 128 -23.64 6.68 -13.03
C VAL A 128 -22.60 7.79 -12.81
N ARG A 129 -22.39 8.65 -13.83
CA ARG A 129 -21.55 9.85 -13.77
C ARG A 129 -22.39 11.13 -13.67
N ASP A 130 -23.70 11.04 -13.87
CA ASP A 130 -24.61 12.17 -13.81
C ASP A 130 -25.10 12.34 -12.37
N LEU A 131 -24.48 13.27 -11.64
CA LEU A 131 -24.76 13.45 -10.23
C LEU A 131 -26.23 13.84 -9.99
N ALA A 132 -26.86 14.60 -10.87
CA ALA A 132 -28.26 14.97 -10.72
C ALA A 132 -29.19 13.74 -10.78
N LYS A 133 -28.89 12.79 -11.68
CA LYS A 133 -29.63 11.50 -11.73
C LYS A 133 -29.40 10.66 -10.49
N ILE A 134 -28.18 10.63 -9.96
CA ILE A 134 -27.85 9.91 -8.73
C ILE A 134 -28.62 10.50 -7.54
N LEU A 135 -28.54 11.82 -7.33
CA LEU A 135 -29.28 12.50 -6.26
C LEU A 135 -30.80 12.34 -6.42
N LYS A 136 -31.29 12.30 -7.66
CA LYS A 136 -32.71 12.03 -7.92
C LYS A 136 -33.11 10.61 -7.49
N SER A 137 -32.29 9.61 -7.82
CA SER A 137 -32.48 8.24 -7.34
C SER A 137 -32.46 8.17 -5.82
N GLU A 138 -31.60 8.95 -5.16
CA GLU A 138 -31.54 9.03 -3.70
C GLU A 138 -32.80 9.63 -3.07
N ILE A 139 -33.43 10.61 -3.74
CA ILE A 139 -34.73 11.15 -3.33
C ILE A 139 -35.83 10.10 -3.47
N ASP A 140 -35.86 9.39 -4.61
CA ASP A 140 -36.94 8.45 -4.91
C ASP A 140 -36.97 7.30 -3.89
N ILE A 141 -35.80 6.82 -3.45
CA ILE A 141 -35.69 5.80 -2.39
C ILE A 141 -36.18 6.31 -1.04
N ARG A 142 -35.89 7.58 -0.70
CA ARG A 142 -36.37 8.17 0.55
C ARG A 142 -37.88 8.34 0.55
N LYS A 143 -38.47 8.60 -0.63
CA LYS A 143 -39.93 8.65 -0.80
C LYS A 143 -40.57 7.27 -0.64
N GLU A 144 -39.98 6.24 -1.23
CA GLU A 144 -40.41 4.84 -1.01
C GLU A 144 -40.33 4.43 0.47
N ALA A 145 -39.28 4.87 1.19
CA ALA A 145 -39.16 4.63 2.62
C ALA A 145 -40.26 5.31 3.45
N LEU A 146 -40.66 6.54 3.08
CA LEU A 146 -41.80 7.23 3.70
C LEU A 146 -43.11 6.46 3.48
N ASP A 147 -43.35 5.98 2.25
CA ASP A 147 -44.55 5.18 1.93
C ASP A 147 -44.59 3.88 2.77
N THR A 148 -43.44 3.22 2.96
CA THR A 148 -43.33 2.03 3.82
C THR A 148 -43.61 2.35 5.29
N PHE A 149 -43.13 3.48 5.81
CA PHE A 149 -43.45 3.93 7.15
C PHE A 149 -44.93 4.26 7.33
N GLU A 150 -45.57 4.90 6.35
CA GLU A 150 -47.00 5.18 6.36
C GLU A 150 -47.83 3.89 6.41
N ASN A 151 -47.47 2.89 5.59
CA ASN A 151 -48.14 1.58 5.58
C ASN A 151 -48.03 0.86 6.94
N ILE A 152 -46.90 1.01 7.63
CA ILE A 152 -46.69 0.41 8.94
C ILE A 152 -47.53 1.13 10.01
N LYS A 153 -47.57 2.47 10.01
CA LYS A 153 -48.45 3.24 10.91
C LYS A 153 -49.91 2.82 10.73
N ASN A 154 -50.38 2.76 9.48
CA ASN A 154 -51.75 2.35 9.16
C ASN A 154 -52.06 0.92 9.65
N SER A 155 -51.08 0.02 9.59
CA SER A 155 -51.25 -1.36 10.08
C SER A 155 -51.36 -1.41 11.61
N ILE A 156 -50.56 -0.61 12.32
CA ILE A 156 -50.60 -0.50 13.78
C ILE A 156 -51.93 0.11 14.25
N GLU A 157 -52.36 1.22 13.64
CA GLU A 157 -53.63 1.89 13.97
C GLU A 157 -54.85 0.99 13.70
N TYR A 158 -54.81 0.17 12.64
CA TYR A 158 -55.89 -0.78 12.33
C TYR A 158 -56.00 -1.94 13.34
N ASP A 159 -54.88 -2.42 13.89
CA ASP A 159 -54.87 -3.51 14.87
C ASP A 159 -55.34 -3.06 16.27
N GLU A 160 -55.20 -1.78 16.63
CA GLU A 160 -55.77 -1.21 17.86
C GLU A 160 -57.31 -1.32 17.91
N ASP A 161 -57.97 -1.27 16.75
CA ASP A 161 -59.44 -1.27 16.64
C ASP A 161 -60.10 -2.66 16.64
N TYR A 162 -59.36 -3.77 16.39
CA TYR A 162 -60.00 -5.07 16.09
C TYR A 162 -59.57 -6.33 16.88
N ASN A 163 -58.35 -6.45 17.43
CA ASN A 163 -57.95 -7.43 18.47
C ASN A 163 -56.42 -7.48 18.63
N GLN A 164 -55.95 -7.55 19.88
CA GLN A 164 -54.56 -7.56 20.34
C GLN A 164 -53.67 -8.71 19.80
N ASN A 165 -53.28 -8.68 18.53
CA ASN A 165 -52.10 -9.40 18.06
C ASN A 165 -51.23 -8.42 17.27
N SER A 166 -50.37 -7.71 18.01
CA SER A 166 -49.39 -6.77 17.50
C SER A 166 -48.63 -7.29 16.27
N TYR A 167 -48.16 -6.37 15.44
CA TYR A 167 -47.24 -6.65 14.33
C TYR A 167 -45.95 -7.34 14.82
N GLN A 168 -45.99 -8.66 15.04
CA GLN A 168 -44.87 -9.44 15.57
C GLN A 168 -43.93 -9.86 14.44
N LYS A 169 -43.28 -8.87 13.81
CA LYS A 169 -42.08 -9.13 13.00
C LYS A 169 -40.84 -9.25 13.89
N PRO A 170 -39.77 -9.92 13.43
CA PRO A 170 -38.50 -9.96 14.14
C PRO A 170 -38.03 -8.54 14.49
N GLY A 171 -37.74 -8.26 15.76
CA GLY A 171 -37.27 -6.95 16.22
C GLY A 171 -38.34 -5.98 16.69
N TYR A 172 -39.61 -6.37 16.78
CA TYR A 172 -40.69 -5.50 17.27
C TYR A 172 -40.44 -4.92 18.68
N ILE A 173 -40.55 -3.59 18.81
CA ILE A 173 -40.23 -2.81 20.03
C ILE A 173 -41.46 -2.29 20.79
N GLY A 174 -42.67 -2.68 20.37
CA GLY A 174 -43.95 -2.14 20.86
C GLY A 174 -44.50 -1.04 19.95
N ASP A 175 -45.83 -0.95 19.82
CA ASP A 175 -46.51 -0.04 18.89
C ASP A 175 -46.16 1.43 19.15
N GLU A 176 -46.27 1.89 20.40
CA GLU A 176 -45.98 3.27 20.79
C GLU A 176 -44.53 3.68 20.47
N ALA A 177 -43.57 2.82 20.82
CA ALA A 177 -42.15 3.04 20.53
C ALA A 177 -41.84 2.99 19.03
N MET A 178 -42.54 2.13 18.28
CA MET A 178 -42.41 2.04 16.82
C MET A 178 -42.96 3.29 16.14
N LEU A 179 -44.13 3.78 16.56
CA LEU A 179 -44.73 5.01 16.03
C LEU A 179 -43.84 6.23 16.30
N GLU A 180 -43.31 6.38 17.51
CA GLU A 180 -42.37 7.48 17.84
C GLU A 180 -41.09 7.41 17.00
N ALA A 181 -40.49 6.22 16.86
CA ALA A 181 -39.31 6.02 16.03
C ALA A 181 -39.57 6.33 14.55
N ILE A 182 -40.72 5.92 14.02
CA ILE A 182 -41.13 6.22 12.65
C ILE A 182 -41.30 7.72 12.44
N VAL A 183 -42.00 8.43 13.33
CA VAL A 183 -42.22 9.89 13.20
C VAL A 183 -40.88 10.64 13.14
N GLN A 184 -39.91 10.24 13.96
CA GLN A 184 -38.59 10.85 13.97
C GLN A 184 -37.81 10.52 12.68
N ALA A 185 -37.90 9.29 12.18
CA ALA A 185 -37.30 8.88 10.92
C ALA A 185 -37.92 9.59 9.70
N GLU A 186 -39.24 9.76 9.67
CA GLU A 186 -39.94 10.48 8.61
C GLU A 186 -39.49 11.93 8.52
N LYS A 187 -39.37 12.61 9.67
CA LYS A 187 -38.86 13.98 9.73
C LYS A 187 -37.43 14.07 9.17
N GLU A 188 -36.56 13.14 9.56
CA GLU A 188 -35.18 13.09 9.06
C GLU A 188 -35.14 12.86 7.54
N LEU A 189 -35.94 11.94 7.01
CA LEU A 189 -36.02 11.69 5.56
C LEU A 189 -36.54 12.90 4.79
N GLN A 190 -37.55 13.61 5.32
CA GLN A 190 -38.08 14.83 4.69
C GLN A 190 -37.01 15.93 4.61
N GLU A 191 -36.28 16.18 5.71
CA GLU A 191 -35.17 17.15 5.73
C GLU A 191 -34.06 16.76 4.73
N GLN A 192 -33.73 15.46 4.64
CA GLN A 192 -32.76 14.97 3.66
C GLN A 192 -33.25 15.14 2.21
N ILE A 193 -34.54 14.89 1.93
CA ILE A 193 -35.14 15.08 0.60
C ILE A 193 -35.06 16.55 0.18
N GLU A 194 -35.46 17.48 1.05
CA GLU A 194 -35.41 18.92 0.75
C GLU A 194 -33.98 19.38 0.41
N LYS A 195 -32.99 18.88 1.17
CA LYS A 195 -31.58 19.17 0.91
C LYS A 195 -31.12 18.64 -0.45
N LEU A 196 -31.47 17.40 -0.79
CA LEU A 196 -31.13 16.81 -2.08
C LEU A 196 -31.81 17.54 -3.24
N GLU A 197 -33.08 17.96 -3.08
CA GLU A 197 -33.81 18.73 -4.08
C GLU A 197 -33.14 20.10 -4.31
N GLN A 198 -32.68 20.77 -3.25
CA GLN A 198 -31.92 22.01 -3.36
C GLN A 198 -30.58 21.80 -4.08
N GLN A 199 -29.82 20.74 -3.75
CA GLN A 199 -28.56 20.42 -4.41
C GLN A 199 -28.75 20.19 -5.92
N ILE A 200 -29.83 19.50 -6.32
CA ILE A 200 -30.17 19.31 -7.74
C ILE A 200 -30.45 20.67 -8.42
N GLN A 201 -31.17 21.57 -7.74
CA GLN A 201 -31.44 22.90 -8.27
C GLN A 201 -30.15 23.73 -8.43
N ASP A 202 -29.26 23.69 -7.44
CA ASP A 202 -27.97 24.40 -7.47
C ASP A 202 -27.09 23.90 -8.63
N ILE A 203 -27.09 22.59 -8.90
CA ILE A 203 -26.40 22.00 -10.07
C ILE A 203 -26.98 22.55 -11.39
N GLN A 204 -28.30 22.65 -11.50
CA GLN A 204 -28.96 23.19 -12.69
C GLN A 204 -28.61 24.67 -12.89
N ASP A 205 -28.66 25.47 -11.82
CA ASP A 205 -28.37 26.90 -11.85
C ASP A 205 -26.90 27.19 -12.19
N ASN A 206 -25.98 26.29 -11.81
CA ASN A 206 -24.55 26.37 -12.13
C ASN A 206 -24.17 25.77 -13.50
N GLY A 207 -25.15 25.57 -14.39
CA GLY A 207 -24.91 25.10 -15.76
C GLY A 207 -24.51 23.63 -15.84
N GLY A 208 -24.95 22.80 -14.88
CA GLY A 208 -24.68 21.36 -14.83
C GLY A 208 -23.30 21.00 -14.30
N LYS A 209 -22.52 21.96 -13.78
CA LYS A 209 -21.26 21.68 -13.10
C LYS A 209 -21.54 21.20 -11.68
N PHE A 210 -21.20 19.93 -11.42
CA PHE A 210 -21.33 19.32 -10.10
C PHE A 210 -20.03 19.46 -9.29
N ASP A 211 -20.15 19.44 -7.97
CA ASP A 211 -19.04 19.20 -7.05
C ASP A 211 -19.32 17.91 -6.26
N GLY A 212 -18.35 17.02 -6.17
CA GLY A 212 -18.45 15.79 -5.38
C GLY A 212 -18.78 16.04 -3.91
N SER A 213 -18.59 17.26 -3.41
CA SER A 213 -19.07 17.66 -2.08
C SER A 213 -20.57 17.47 -1.90
N ASP A 214 -21.38 17.71 -2.94
CA ASP A 214 -22.83 17.54 -2.91
C ASP A 214 -23.24 16.10 -2.59
N LEU A 215 -22.49 15.12 -3.13
CA LEU A 215 -22.73 13.70 -2.85
C LEU A 215 -22.14 13.28 -1.50
N VAL A 216 -20.88 13.64 -1.25
CA VAL A 216 -20.12 13.20 -0.07
C VAL A 216 -20.75 13.71 1.23
N GLU A 217 -21.41 14.87 1.20
CA GLU A 217 -22.09 15.41 2.38
C GLU A 217 -23.24 14.50 2.86
N ASN A 218 -23.89 13.78 1.95
CA ASN A 218 -24.98 12.86 2.24
C ASN A 218 -24.50 11.44 2.57
N MET A 219 -23.20 11.17 2.44
CA MET A 219 -22.58 9.87 2.71
C MET A 219 -22.13 9.77 4.17
N LYS A 220 -22.96 9.15 5.01
CA LYS A 220 -22.72 9.07 6.46
C LYS A 220 -21.48 8.25 6.87
N ASP A 221 -21.08 7.27 6.04
CA ASP A 221 -19.95 6.38 6.34
C ASP A 221 -18.59 6.98 5.90
N VAL A 222 -18.59 8.13 5.24
CA VAL A 222 -17.36 8.89 4.95
C VAL A 222 -16.91 9.63 6.20
N SER A 223 -15.77 9.21 6.76
CA SER A 223 -15.26 9.79 8.00
C SER A 223 -14.91 11.28 7.83
N LEU A 224 -15.10 12.06 8.90
CA LEU A 224 -14.85 13.51 8.89
C LEU A 224 -13.42 13.86 8.46
N GLU A 225 -12.45 13.05 8.87
CA GLU A 225 -11.03 13.19 8.49
C GLU A 225 -10.77 12.95 6.99
N ASN A 226 -11.60 12.13 6.35
CA ASN A 226 -11.45 11.76 4.94
C ASN A 226 -12.29 12.61 4.00
N LYS A 227 -13.29 13.38 4.48
CA LYS A 227 -14.26 14.10 3.62
C LYS A 227 -13.60 14.90 2.50
N ASN A 228 -12.61 15.73 2.80
CA ASN A 228 -11.94 16.55 1.78
C ASN A 228 -11.20 15.70 0.72
N LEU A 229 -10.54 14.63 1.15
CA LEU A 229 -9.85 13.73 0.22
C LEU A 229 -10.86 12.95 -0.62
N ALA A 230 -11.95 12.47 0.00
CA ALA A 230 -13.04 11.78 -0.67
C ALA A 230 -13.70 12.65 -1.76
N VAL A 231 -13.93 13.94 -1.48
CA VAL A 231 -14.46 14.90 -2.48
C VAL A 231 -13.51 15.04 -3.67
N ASN A 232 -12.21 15.28 -3.42
CA ASN A 232 -11.23 15.40 -4.49
C ASN A 232 -11.10 14.11 -5.32
N MET A 233 -11.14 12.96 -4.65
CA MET A 233 -11.12 11.65 -5.30
C MET A 233 -12.37 11.41 -6.14
N LEU A 234 -13.56 11.71 -5.61
CA LEU A 234 -14.82 11.57 -6.33
C LEU A 234 -14.87 12.47 -7.57
N ASN A 235 -14.41 13.72 -7.46
CA ASN A 235 -14.29 14.62 -8.61
C ASN A 235 -13.37 14.04 -9.69
N SER A 236 -12.23 13.45 -9.28
CA SER A 236 -11.34 12.74 -10.21
C SER A 236 -11.98 11.47 -10.79
N ILE A 237 -12.78 10.72 -10.02
CA ILE A 237 -13.48 9.50 -10.49
C ILE A 237 -14.51 9.86 -11.57
N LEU A 238 -15.31 10.89 -11.35
CA LEU A 238 -16.39 11.28 -12.26
C LEU A 238 -15.84 11.77 -13.61
N ASP A 239 -14.67 12.40 -13.61
CA ASP A 239 -13.92 12.84 -14.81
C ASP A 239 -12.99 11.75 -15.39
N SER A 240 -12.90 10.57 -14.76
CA SER A 240 -11.97 9.51 -15.17
C SER A 240 -12.47 8.69 -16.37
N LYS A 241 -11.57 7.87 -16.93
CA LYS A 241 -11.90 6.81 -17.91
C LYS A 241 -12.06 5.43 -17.27
N LEU A 242 -12.34 5.37 -15.96
CA LEU A 242 -12.67 4.11 -15.31
C LEU A 242 -13.96 3.51 -15.90
N SER A 243 -14.13 2.19 -15.75
CA SER A 243 -15.37 1.52 -16.15
C SER A 243 -16.56 2.10 -15.38
N ASN A 244 -17.72 2.16 -16.03
CA ASN A 244 -18.94 2.64 -15.37
C ASN A 244 -19.31 1.76 -14.16
N ASP A 245 -19.00 0.46 -14.17
CA ASP A 245 -19.22 -0.43 -13.01
C ASP A 245 -18.39 0.01 -11.78
N ALA A 246 -17.13 0.41 -12.00
CA ALA A 246 -16.28 0.95 -10.94
C ALA A 246 -16.85 2.25 -10.35
N ILE A 247 -17.39 3.11 -11.21
CA ILE A 247 -17.98 4.39 -10.77
C ILE A 247 -19.28 4.14 -10.02
N ALA A 248 -20.13 3.27 -10.54
CA ALA A 248 -21.39 2.87 -9.90
C ALA A 248 -21.16 2.30 -8.49
N ALA A 249 -20.07 1.54 -8.30
CA ALA A 249 -19.67 1.00 -7.00
C ALA A 249 -19.48 2.09 -5.94
N LEU A 250 -19.16 3.32 -6.34
CA LEU A 250 -18.88 4.45 -5.46
C LEU A 250 -20.02 5.46 -5.42
N THR A 251 -20.68 5.70 -6.54
CA THR A 251 -21.71 6.75 -6.65
C THR A 251 -23.10 6.28 -6.24
N LEU A 252 -23.42 4.99 -6.42
CA LEU A 252 -24.72 4.41 -6.05
C LEU A 252 -24.74 3.80 -4.63
N ASP A 253 -23.58 3.78 -3.95
CA ASP A 253 -23.50 3.41 -2.53
C ASP A 253 -23.88 4.61 -1.66
N THR A 254 -25.13 4.64 -1.23
CA THR A 254 -25.77 5.75 -0.50
C THR A 254 -25.10 6.08 0.82
N THR A 255 -24.52 5.08 1.46
CA THR A 255 -23.81 5.24 2.72
C THR A 255 -22.44 5.88 2.52
N GLY A 256 -21.85 5.71 1.33
CA GLY A 256 -20.48 6.07 0.99
C GLY A 256 -19.41 5.17 1.59
N LYS A 257 -19.78 3.99 2.09
CA LYS A 257 -18.85 3.01 2.66
C LYS A 257 -17.73 2.61 1.69
N ASN A 258 -18.07 2.39 0.42
CA ASN A 258 -17.10 2.06 -0.62
C ASN A 258 -16.15 3.22 -0.91
N LEU A 259 -16.68 4.45 -1.03
CA LEU A 259 -15.86 5.65 -1.22
C LEU A 259 -14.92 5.88 -0.04
N ASN A 260 -15.42 5.71 1.19
CA ASN A 260 -14.60 5.84 2.41
C ASN A 260 -13.50 4.78 2.47
N THR A 261 -13.80 3.54 2.08
CA THR A 261 -12.81 2.45 2.02
C THR A 261 -11.73 2.74 1.00
N ILE A 262 -12.09 3.16 -0.22
CA ILE A 262 -11.11 3.55 -1.25
C ILE A 262 -10.28 4.74 -0.80
N THR A 263 -10.91 5.74 -0.17
CA THR A 263 -10.23 6.93 0.35
C THR A 263 -9.20 6.55 1.41
N THR A 264 -9.59 5.69 2.36
CA THR A 264 -8.72 5.19 3.42
C THR A 264 -7.56 4.36 2.86
N ASN A 265 -7.83 3.41 1.96
CA ASN A 265 -6.80 2.57 1.35
C ASN A 265 -5.84 3.37 0.47
N THR A 266 -6.36 4.38 -0.25
CA THR A 266 -5.53 5.30 -1.04
C THR A 266 -4.66 6.16 -0.16
N ASN A 267 -5.18 6.71 0.94
CA ASN A 267 -4.40 7.48 1.91
C ASN A 267 -3.30 6.61 2.55
N ALA A 268 -3.64 5.40 2.98
CA ALA A 268 -2.71 4.46 3.59
C ALA A 268 -1.59 4.04 2.63
N SER A 269 -1.94 3.64 1.41
CA SER A 269 -0.96 3.26 0.38
C SER A 269 -0.09 4.43 -0.07
N ALA A 270 -0.66 5.62 -0.30
CA ALA A 270 0.11 6.82 -0.64
C ALA A 270 1.17 7.15 0.42
N LYS A 271 0.79 7.10 1.70
CA LYS A 271 1.72 7.30 2.82
C LYS A 271 2.81 6.23 2.85
N ALA A 272 2.47 4.97 2.61
CA ALA A 272 3.44 3.88 2.53
C ALA A 272 4.42 4.06 1.36
N ILE A 273 3.92 4.43 0.17
CA ILE A 273 4.72 4.73 -1.03
C ILE A 273 5.68 5.89 -0.78
N VAL A 274 5.19 7.00 -0.21
CA VAL A 274 6.03 8.16 0.12
C VAL A 274 7.08 7.77 1.17
N ASN A 275 6.71 7.05 2.23
CA ASN A 275 7.68 6.60 3.24
C ASN A 275 8.77 5.71 2.64
N ASN A 276 8.41 4.80 1.72
CA ASN A 276 9.36 3.95 1.00
C ASN A 276 10.23 4.75 0.03
N ALA A 277 9.70 5.75 -0.67
CA ALA A 277 10.49 6.64 -1.51
C ALA A 277 11.47 7.49 -0.68
N GLN A 278 11.07 7.92 0.52
CA GLN A 278 11.85 8.82 1.35
C GLN A 278 12.95 8.11 2.19
N ASN A 279 12.71 6.87 2.62
CA ASN A 279 13.61 6.17 3.54
C ASN A 279 13.87 4.71 3.17
N SER A 280 13.49 4.30 1.93
CA SER A 280 13.47 2.93 1.40
C SER A 280 14.06 1.92 2.36
N SER A 281 13.19 1.28 3.14
CA SER A 281 13.54 0.26 4.13
C SER A 281 14.57 -0.74 3.58
N VAL A 282 14.40 -1.10 2.31
CA VAL A 282 15.33 -1.92 1.52
C VAL A 282 16.73 -1.31 1.43
N ASN A 283 16.90 -0.03 1.09
CA ASN A 283 18.24 0.60 1.07
C ASN A 283 18.84 0.74 2.47
N SER A 284 18.02 0.86 3.52
CA SER A 284 18.54 0.82 4.89
C SER A 284 19.16 -0.55 5.19
N SER A 285 18.49 -1.66 4.85
CA SER A 285 19.00 -3.01 5.08
C SER A 285 20.17 -3.39 4.14
N ILE A 286 20.13 -2.99 2.86
CA ILE A 286 21.26 -3.10 1.93
C ILE A 286 22.44 -2.25 2.44
N GLY A 287 22.18 -1.05 2.95
CA GLY A 287 23.17 -0.16 3.55
C GLY A 287 23.85 -0.80 4.76
N VAL A 288 23.10 -1.45 5.65
CA VAL A 288 23.65 -2.23 6.78
C VAL A 288 24.52 -3.37 6.28
N ALA A 289 24.10 -4.13 5.27
CA ALA A 289 24.90 -5.20 4.68
C ALA A 289 26.20 -4.66 4.05
N ASN A 290 26.12 -3.57 3.29
CA ASN A 290 27.31 -2.98 2.67
C ASN A 290 28.24 -2.32 3.70
N ASP A 291 27.71 -1.74 4.77
CA ASP A 291 28.49 -1.29 5.94
C ASP A 291 29.19 -2.45 6.65
N LEU A 292 28.53 -3.59 6.83
CA LEU A 292 29.14 -4.81 7.36
C LEU A 292 30.27 -5.31 6.44
N ALA A 293 29.99 -5.46 5.15
CA ALA A 293 30.95 -5.93 4.15
C ALA A 293 32.19 -5.03 4.10
N ILE A 294 32.02 -3.71 3.96
CA ILE A 294 33.13 -2.76 3.86
C ILE A 294 33.80 -2.52 5.22
N GLY A 295 33.02 -2.46 6.31
CA GLY A 295 33.51 -2.29 7.68
C GLY A 295 34.43 -3.42 8.13
N THR A 296 34.09 -4.68 7.82
CA THR A 296 35.03 -5.79 8.02
C THR A 296 36.35 -5.49 7.30
N ARG A 297 36.32 -4.97 6.07
CA ARG A 297 37.55 -4.74 5.30
C ARG A 297 38.41 -3.63 5.88
N ILE A 298 37.79 -2.53 6.30
CA ILE A 298 38.48 -1.44 6.97
C ILE A 298 39.17 -1.95 8.24
N ALA A 299 38.42 -2.64 9.11
CA ALA A 299 38.98 -3.20 10.35
C ALA A 299 40.17 -4.13 10.09
N LYS A 300 40.18 -4.91 9.01
CA LYS A 300 41.31 -5.79 8.67
C LYS A 300 42.56 -5.03 8.21
N LEU A 301 42.40 -3.99 7.41
CA LEU A 301 43.53 -3.20 6.92
C LEU A 301 44.21 -2.50 8.10
N SER A 302 43.39 -2.01 9.03
CA SER A 302 43.78 -1.34 10.27
C SER A 302 44.29 -2.31 11.35
N ASN A 303 44.72 -3.53 11.00
CA ASN A 303 45.20 -4.51 11.97
C ASN A 303 46.69 -4.28 12.25
N PRO A 304 47.07 -3.86 13.48
CA PRO A 304 48.47 -3.56 13.83
C PRO A 304 49.37 -4.80 13.78
N TYR A 305 48.82 -6.01 13.79
CA TYR A 305 49.61 -7.22 13.77
C TYR A 305 50.20 -7.53 12.39
N GLN A 306 49.69 -6.96 11.28
CA GLN A 306 50.14 -7.23 9.90
C GLN A 306 51.60 -6.87 9.60
N ASP A 307 52.35 -6.35 10.57
CA ASP A 307 53.73 -5.91 10.44
C ASP A 307 54.70 -6.65 11.39
N LYS A 308 54.67 -7.99 11.38
CA LYS A 308 55.66 -8.79 12.14
C LYS A 308 57.11 -8.47 11.75
N ALA A 309 57.38 -8.08 10.51
CA ALA A 309 58.74 -7.86 10.02
C ALA A 309 59.43 -6.63 10.62
N LEU A 310 58.71 -5.54 10.92
CA LEU A 310 59.26 -4.37 11.59
C LEU A 310 59.34 -4.56 13.11
N VAL A 311 58.34 -5.21 13.72
CA VAL A 311 58.34 -5.49 15.17
C VAL A 311 59.51 -6.43 15.55
N GLU A 312 59.81 -7.46 14.76
CA GLU A 312 60.97 -8.34 15.00
C GLU A 312 62.33 -7.66 14.72
N LYS A 313 62.40 -6.75 13.74
CA LYS A 313 63.62 -5.96 13.46
C LYS A 313 63.95 -4.95 14.55
N PHE A 314 62.94 -4.34 15.19
CA PHE A 314 63.16 -3.41 16.29
C PHE A 314 63.35 -4.12 17.64
N ALA A 315 62.77 -5.31 17.83
CA ALA A 315 63.00 -6.13 19.01
C ALA A 315 64.44 -6.65 19.14
N THR A 316 65.18 -6.77 18.01
CA THR A 316 66.58 -7.22 17.99
C THR A 316 67.60 -6.08 18.17
N THR A 317 67.20 -4.83 17.97
CA THR A 317 68.03 -3.65 18.26
C THR A 317 67.69 -3.08 19.64
N HIS A 318 68.65 -3.00 20.56
CA HIS A 318 68.48 -2.51 21.94
C HIS A 318 68.20 -0.98 22.04
N ILE A 319 67.17 -0.49 21.35
CA ILE A 319 66.65 0.89 21.50
C ILE A 319 65.21 0.80 22.00
N ALA A 320 65.05 0.30 23.23
CA ALA A 320 63.77 0.10 23.89
C ALA A 320 63.15 1.40 24.48
N ALA A 321 63.72 2.58 24.20
CA ALA A 321 63.30 3.85 24.79
C ALA A 321 62.65 4.84 23.80
N LEU A 322 62.58 4.52 22.49
CA LEU A 322 61.95 5.37 21.47
C LEU A 322 60.84 4.65 20.68
N ALA A 323 60.55 3.38 21.01
CA ALA A 323 59.57 2.55 20.31
C ALA A 323 58.11 2.83 20.70
N SER A 324 57.82 3.77 21.61
CA SER A 324 56.44 4.16 21.93
C SER A 324 55.77 4.98 20.82
N ASP A 325 56.55 5.54 19.90
CA ASP A 325 56.09 6.62 19.01
C ASP A 325 56.10 6.24 17.52
N VAL A 326 56.36 4.97 17.17
CA VAL A 326 56.34 4.50 15.76
C VAL A 326 55.36 3.35 15.62
N TYR A 327 54.08 3.70 15.50
CA TYR A 327 53.05 2.78 15.00
C TYR A 327 52.91 3.01 13.50
N ASN A 328 53.68 2.31 12.67
CA ASN A 328 53.31 2.17 11.26
C ASN A 328 52.14 1.20 11.21
N TYR A 329 50.94 1.73 10.99
CA TYR A 329 49.69 0.97 11.17
C TYR A 329 49.34 0.07 9.97
N TYR A 330 50.10 0.20 8.87
CA TYR A 330 49.94 -0.58 7.65
C TYR A 330 51.27 -1.22 7.25
N GLY A 331 51.47 -2.46 7.72
CA GLY A 331 52.58 -3.31 7.29
C GLY A 331 52.56 -3.56 5.77
N SER A 332 53.75 -3.79 5.24
CA SER A 332 54.04 -4.14 3.84
C SER A 332 53.40 -5.49 3.46
N SER A 333 52.09 -5.53 3.20
CA SER A 333 51.49 -6.71 2.58
C SER A 333 51.94 -6.78 1.13
N SER A 334 52.49 -7.91 0.69
CA SER A 334 52.85 -8.17 -0.72
C SER A 334 51.66 -8.08 -1.68
N PHE A 335 50.44 -8.20 -1.16
CA PHE A 335 49.20 -8.16 -1.93
C PHE A 335 48.58 -6.76 -1.91
N ASN A 336 48.54 -6.13 -3.08
CA ASN A 336 47.96 -4.79 -3.26
C ASN A 336 46.51 -4.82 -3.73
N ASN A 337 46.02 -5.99 -4.17
CA ASN A 337 44.67 -6.13 -4.70
C ASN A 337 43.89 -7.18 -3.89
N SER A 338 42.57 -7.01 -3.85
CA SER A 338 41.71 -8.05 -3.32
C SER A 338 40.38 -8.12 -4.05
N PHE A 339 39.81 -9.33 -4.07
CA PHE A 339 38.45 -9.59 -4.46
C PHE A 339 37.68 -10.13 -3.26
N TRP A 340 36.41 -9.79 -3.14
CA TRP A 340 35.57 -10.26 -2.05
C TRP A 340 34.13 -10.44 -2.49
N GLY A 341 33.41 -11.30 -1.76
CA GLY A 341 32.00 -11.57 -1.98
C GLY A 341 31.29 -11.88 -0.68
N ASN A 342 30.04 -11.45 -0.55
CA ASN A 342 29.18 -11.78 0.59
C ASN A 342 27.78 -12.14 0.10
N VAL A 343 27.13 -13.04 0.83
CA VAL A 343 25.69 -13.28 0.74
C VAL A 343 25.06 -12.73 2.02
N PHE A 344 23.89 -12.11 1.90
CA PHE A 344 23.19 -11.50 3.02
C PHE A 344 21.70 -11.77 2.96
N GLY A 345 21.08 -11.72 4.13
CA GLY A 345 19.64 -11.80 4.31
C GLY A 345 19.21 -10.86 5.42
N GLY A 346 17.98 -10.36 5.35
CA GLY A 346 17.48 -9.36 6.28
C GLY A 346 15.97 -9.27 6.30
N ALA A 347 15.49 -8.44 7.22
CA ALA A 347 14.08 -8.12 7.36
C ALA A 347 13.89 -6.63 7.59
N ASN A 348 12.86 -6.09 6.94
CA ASN A 348 12.34 -4.75 7.13
C ASN A 348 11.03 -4.87 7.90
N ILE A 349 10.98 -4.37 9.13
CA ILE A 349 9.81 -4.46 9.99
C ILE A 349 9.24 -3.05 10.16
N ILE A 350 8.03 -2.84 9.64
CA ILE A 350 7.30 -1.57 9.72
C ILE A 350 5.97 -1.85 10.42
N ASP A 351 5.83 -1.39 11.67
CA ASP A 351 4.61 -1.54 12.50
C ASP A 351 4.06 -2.98 12.63
N GLY A 352 4.93 -3.98 12.51
CA GLY A 352 4.56 -5.40 12.59
C GLY A 352 4.44 -6.09 11.23
N ASP A 353 4.28 -5.34 10.14
CA ASP A 353 4.42 -5.88 8.80
C ASP A 353 5.90 -6.10 8.48
N SER A 354 6.23 -7.30 7.99
CA SER A 354 7.60 -7.68 7.69
C SER A 354 7.81 -7.92 6.21
N GLY A 355 8.84 -7.30 5.68
CA GLY A 355 9.38 -7.51 4.35
C GLY A 355 10.72 -8.24 4.42
N ALA A 356 10.92 -9.25 3.57
CA ALA A 356 12.17 -9.99 3.50
C ALA A 356 13.11 -9.39 2.44
N LEU A 357 14.41 -9.55 2.67
CA LEU A 357 15.50 -9.14 1.79
C LEU A 357 16.52 -10.27 1.74
N TYR A 358 17.02 -10.59 0.55
CA TYR A 358 18.22 -11.41 0.42
C TYR A 358 18.98 -11.06 -0.85
N GLY A 359 20.28 -11.30 -0.85
CA GLY A 359 21.12 -10.87 -1.95
C GLY A 359 22.58 -11.23 -1.80
N PHE A 360 23.37 -10.68 -2.70
CA PHE A 360 24.82 -10.83 -2.67
C PHE A 360 25.51 -9.52 -3.06
N THR A 361 26.71 -9.32 -2.52
CA THR A 361 27.59 -8.22 -2.90
C THR A 361 28.93 -8.80 -3.33
N LEU A 362 29.44 -8.34 -4.47
CA LEU A 362 30.80 -8.62 -4.96
C LEU A 362 31.58 -7.32 -5.02
N GLY A 363 32.86 -7.37 -4.71
CA GLY A 363 33.71 -6.19 -4.81
C GLY A 363 35.17 -6.50 -5.05
N ALA A 364 35.87 -5.48 -5.50
CA ALA A 364 37.31 -5.50 -5.68
C ALA A 364 37.90 -4.20 -5.15
N ASP A 365 39.02 -4.30 -4.46
CA ASP A 365 39.75 -3.14 -3.96
C ASP A 365 41.24 -3.24 -4.18
N ARG A 366 41.87 -2.07 -4.21
CA ARG A 366 43.30 -1.91 -4.38
C ARG A 366 43.85 -0.85 -3.43
N LYS A 367 44.97 -1.17 -2.80
CA LYS A 367 45.84 -0.19 -2.13
C LYS A 367 46.46 0.71 -3.20
N ILE A 368 46.10 1.99 -3.19
CA ILE A 368 46.64 2.97 -4.13
C ILE A 368 48.02 3.45 -3.66
N ASN A 369 48.19 3.57 -2.34
CA ASN A 369 49.44 3.80 -1.64
C ASN A 369 49.30 3.27 -0.20
N ASP A 370 50.29 3.50 0.65
CA ASP A 370 50.30 3.03 2.04
C ASP A 370 49.15 3.62 2.90
N ASN A 371 48.57 4.75 2.45
CA ASN A 371 47.60 5.54 3.19
C ASN A 371 46.20 5.54 2.57
N ALA A 372 45.99 4.86 1.44
CA ALA A 372 44.74 4.93 0.71
C ALA A 372 44.38 3.62 0.00
N LEU A 373 43.13 3.21 0.14
CA LEU A 373 42.53 2.11 -0.60
C LEU A 373 41.32 2.61 -1.38
N LEU A 374 41.20 2.16 -2.62
CA LEU A 374 40.05 2.41 -3.49
C LEU A 374 39.41 1.08 -3.87
N GLY A 375 38.09 1.01 -3.79
CA GLY A 375 37.35 -0.18 -4.19
C GLY A 375 36.05 0.12 -4.90
N PHE A 376 35.59 -0.87 -5.64
CA PHE A 376 34.31 -0.88 -6.32
C PHE A 376 33.52 -2.10 -5.88
N TYR A 377 32.20 -1.99 -5.87
CA TYR A 377 31.32 -3.11 -5.57
C TYR A 377 30.04 -3.06 -6.37
N PHE A 378 29.45 -4.23 -6.51
CA PHE A 378 28.13 -4.46 -7.07
C PHE A 378 27.31 -5.27 -6.07
N THR A 379 26.08 -4.84 -5.82
CA THR A 379 25.12 -5.52 -4.97
C THR A 379 23.86 -5.84 -5.78
N TYR A 380 23.41 -7.09 -5.70
CA TYR A 380 22.06 -7.49 -6.08
C TYR A 380 21.27 -7.84 -4.82
N ALA A 381 20.02 -7.40 -4.74
CA ALA A 381 19.13 -7.80 -3.66
C ALA A 381 17.67 -7.94 -4.14
N ASP A 382 17.09 -9.10 -3.90
CA ASP A 382 15.64 -9.31 -4.00
C ASP A 382 14.99 -8.83 -2.70
N SER A 383 13.86 -8.15 -2.82
CA SER A 383 13.18 -7.57 -1.66
C SER A 383 11.68 -7.56 -1.83
N THR A 384 10.98 -7.77 -0.72
CA THR A 384 9.54 -7.55 -0.60
C THR A 384 9.28 -6.59 0.56
N ILE A 385 8.42 -5.60 0.37
CA ILE A 385 7.90 -4.72 1.42
C ILE A 385 6.39 -4.91 1.48
N LYS A 386 5.85 -5.06 2.69
CA LYS A 386 4.42 -5.03 2.97
C LYS A 386 4.17 -3.91 3.98
N ASP A 387 3.16 -3.09 3.71
CA ASP A 387 2.68 -2.07 4.64
C ASP A 387 1.16 -1.89 4.45
N GLY A 388 0.38 -2.54 5.33
CA GLY A 388 -1.08 -2.55 5.28
C GLY A 388 -1.63 -3.07 3.95
N VAL A 389 -2.24 -2.19 3.16
CA VAL A 389 -2.88 -2.52 1.88
C VAL A 389 -1.92 -2.53 0.69
N MET A 390 -0.63 -2.21 0.89
CA MET A 390 0.37 -2.12 -0.18
C MET A 390 1.41 -3.24 -0.06
N GLU A 391 1.73 -3.86 -1.19
CA GLU A 391 2.88 -4.76 -1.37
C GLU A 391 3.77 -4.23 -2.50
N GLN A 392 5.08 -4.21 -2.29
CA GLN A 392 6.09 -3.90 -3.30
C GLN A 392 7.12 -5.01 -3.35
N LYS A 393 7.41 -5.52 -4.55
CA LYS A 393 8.52 -6.44 -4.81
C LYS A 393 9.53 -5.73 -5.68
N SER A 394 10.79 -5.77 -5.30
CA SER A 394 11.84 -5.06 -6.03
C SER A 394 13.10 -5.88 -6.15
N ASP A 395 13.64 -5.91 -7.36
CA ASP A 395 15.02 -6.30 -7.65
C ASP A 395 15.91 -5.06 -7.53
N ASN A 396 16.95 -5.11 -6.71
CA ASN A 396 17.79 -3.95 -6.44
C ASN A 396 19.18 -4.17 -7.03
N TYR A 397 19.57 -3.33 -7.99
CA TYR A 397 20.89 -3.36 -8.62
C TYR A 397 21.67 -2.12 -8.22
N GLN A 398 22.64 -2.28 -7.32
CA GLN A 398 23.45 -1.18 -6.79
C GLN A 398 24.90 -1.33 -7.24
N PHE A 399 25.48 -0.25 -7.75
CA PHE A 399 26.90 -0.14 -8.02
C PHE A 399 27.48 0.99 -7.18
N GLY A 400 28.64 0.74 -6.56
CA GLY A 400 29.27 1.74 -5.73
C GLY A 400 30.78 1.73 -5.77
N ILE A 401 31.32 2.84 -5.29
CA ILE A 401 32.75 3.10 -5.09
C ILE A 401 32.95 3.45 -3.62
N TYR A 402 34.06 2.99 -3.05
CA TYR A 402 34.44 3.35 -1.69
C TYR A 402 35.94 3.62 -1.60
N SER A 403 36.30 4.46 -0.64
CA SER A 403 37.68 4.75 -0.32
C SER A 403 37.89 4.75 1.18
N LEU A 404 39.01 4.20 1.62
CA LEU A 404 39.54 4.34 2.97
C LEU A 404 40.83 5.15 2.85
N ILE A 405 40.89 6.28 3.55
CA ILE A 405 42.04 7.19 3.57
C ILE A 405 42.51 7.32 5.01
N ASN A 406 43.80 7.15 5.23
CA ASN A 406 44.46 7.29 6.52
C ASN A 406 45.50 8.41 6.42
N PRO A 407 45.11 9.68 6.68
CA PRO A 407 46.04 10.80 6.55
C PRO A 407 47.29 10.65 7.43
N ASN A 408 47.14 9.96 8.57
CA ASN A 408 48.18 9.53 9.48
C ASN A 408 47.67 8.32 10.29
N ASP A 409 48.52 7.73 11.13
CA ASP A 409 48.20 6.53 11.91
C ASP A 409 47.12 6.71 12.99
N GLN A 410 46.64 7.94 13.19
CA GLN A 410 45.62 8.26 14.20
C GLN A 410 44.24 8.52 13.61
N TRP A 411 44.10 8.65 12.29
CA TRP A 411 42.84 9.05 11.65
C TRP A 411 42.48 8.13 10.50
N GLU A 412 41.21 7.73 10.45
CA GLU A 412 40.61 7.02 9.31
C GLU A 412 39.45 7.84 8.75
N ILE A 413 39.42 7.97 7.42
CA ILE A 413 38.36 8.63 6.67
C ILE A 413 37.79 7.61 5.69
N ASN A 414 36.48 7.36 5.79
CA ASN A 414 35.75 6.48 4.89
C ASN A 414 34.86 7.31 3.99
N LEU A 415 34.96 7.08 2.69
CA LEU A 415 34.11 7.68 1.66
C LEU A 415 33.37 6.58 0.92
N ARG A 416 32.10 6.79 0.60
CA ARG A 416 31.32 5.90 -0.25
C ARG A 416 30.39 6.70 -1.14
N ALA A 417 30.24 6.24 -2.37
CA ALA A 417 29.20 6.69 -3.27
C ALA A 417 28.56 5.47 -3.94
N TYR A 418 27.25 5.52 -4.20
CA TYR A 418 26.56 4.50 -4.97
C TYR A 418 25.43 5.07 -5.81
N GLY A 419 25.13 4.37 -6.91
CA GLY A 419 23.90 4.50 -7.67
C GLY A 419 23.17 3.17 -7.71
N GLN A 420 21.85 3.21 -7.71
CA GLN A 420 21.00 2.02 -7.72
C GLN A 420 19.79 2.22 -8.62
N ILE A 421 19.41 1.16 -9.31
CA ILE A 421 18.15 1.04 -10.04
C ILE A 421 17.37 -0.12 -9.43
N SER A 422 16.08 0.09 -9.19
CA SER A 422 15.21 -0.89 -8.55
C SER A 422 13.92 -1.07 -9.35
N PRO A 423 13.90 -2.00 -10.33
CA PRO A 423 12.64 -2.48 -10.88
C PRO A 423 11.72 -2.95 -9.76
N THR A 424 10.48 -2.46 -9.76
CA THR A 424 9.52 -2.63 -8.69
C THR A 424 8.14 -2.95 -9.26
N ASP A 425 7.57 -4.05 -8.78
CA ASP A 425 6.18 -4.42 -8.98
C ASP A 425 5.41 -4.01 -7.72
N GLN A 426 4.37 -3.19 -7.88
CA GLN A 426 3.54 -2.68 -6.80
C GLN A 426 2.11 -3.20 -6.94
N SER A 427 1.54 -3.66 -5.83
CA SER A 427 0.13 -4.01 -5.70
C SER A 427 -0.49 -3.26 -4.52
N VAL A 428 -1.63 -2.62 -4.73
CA VAL A 428 -2.43 -1.97 -3.68
C VAL A 428 -3.81 -2.59 -3.65
N THR A 429 -4.16 -3.22 -2.53
CA THR A 429 -5.50 -3.76 -2.29
C THR A 429 -6.48 -2.61 -2.14
N MET A 430 -7.48 -2.57 -3.02
CA MET A 430 -8.61 -1.65 -2.95
C MET A 430 -9.82 -2.41 -2.38
N LEU A 431 -11.04 -2.23 -2.92
CA LEU A 431 -12.25 -2.91 -2.46
C LEU A 431 -12.14 -4.45 -2.58
N SER A 432 -12.68 -5.04 -3.65
CA SER A 432 -12.56 -6.47 -3.95
C SER A 432 -11.51 -6.77 -5.04
N ASP A 433 -10.72 -5.76 -5.40
CA ASP A 433 -9.72 -5.81 -6.48
C ASP A 433 -8.41 -5.14 -6.04
N SER A 434 -7.35 -5.35 -6.82
CA SER A 434 -6.02 -4.77 -6.63
C SER A 434 -5.66 -3.79 -7.76
N SER A 435 -5.07 -2.65 -7.40
CA SER A 435 -4.40 -1.78 -8.36
C SER A 435 -2.93 -2.15 -8.47
N ASN A 436 -2.46 -2.49 -9.67
CA ASN A 436 -1.10 -2.98 -9.93
C ASN A 436 -0.30 -2.03 -10.82
N ALA A 437 0.98 -1.83 -10.55
CA ALA A 437 1.88 -1.01 -11.36
C ALA A 437 3.32 -1.52 -11.34
N ASP A 438 4.03 -1.30 -12.45
CA ASP A 438 5.45 -1.63 -12.57
C ASP A 438 6.23 -0.34 -12.87
N TYR A 439 7.35 -0.12 -12.15
CA TYR A 439 8.21 1.04 -12.37
C TYR A 439 9.65 0.81 -11.91
N ASN A 440 10.56 1.66 -12.38
CA ASN A 440 11.99 1.56 -12.06
C ASN A 440 12.43 2.76 -11.22
N SER A 441 12.47 2.59 -9.89
CA SER A 441 12.99 3.62 -8.99
C SER A 441 14.50 3.73 -9.07
N LYS A 442 15.03 4.92 -8.81
CA LYS A 442 16.46 5.22 -8.85
C LYS A 442 16.89 5.80 -7.51
N PHE A 443 18.04 5.36 -7.03
CA PHE A 443 18.62 5.85 -5.78
C PHE A 443 20.07 6.23 -5.97
N PHE A 444 20.49 7.22 -5.20
CA PHE A 444 21.88 7.65 -5.13
C PHE A 444 22.23 7.98 -3.70
N GLY A 445 23.41 7.58 -3.26
CA GLY A 445 23.87 7.84 -1.91
C GLY A 445 25.33 8.23 -1.86
N LEU A 446 25.65 9.17 -0.97
CA LEU A 446 26.99 9.58 -0.61
C LEU A 446 27.15 9.47 0.89
N SER A 447 28.28 8.93 1.35
CA SER A 447 28.64 8.95 2.75
C SER A 447 30.10 9.29 2.96
N ALA A 448 30.36 10.04 4.02
CA ALA A 448 31.69 10.34 4.51
C ALA A 448 31.70 10.24 6.03
N ASN A 449 32.61 9.46 6.60
CA ASN A 449 32.86 9.49 8.04
C ASN A 449 34.35 9.57 8.34
N ALA A 450 34.68 10.23 9.44
CA ALA A 450 36.04 10.39 9.92
C ALA A 450 36.11 10.07 11.41
N GLY A 451 37.11 9.29 11.81
CA GLY A 451 37.29 8.89 13.19
C GLY A 451 38.75 8.83 13.61
N ARG A 452 38.99 9.11 14.89
CA ARG A 452 40.32 9.05 15.50
C ARG A 452 40.50 7.71 16.19
N ILE A 453 41.61 7.01 15.94
CA ILE A 453 41.94 5.73 16.56
C ILE A 453 42.62 5.96 17.92
N PHE A 454 42.12 5.27 18.94
CA PHE A 454 42.72 5.18 20.28
C PHE A 454 43.08 3.72 20.60
N ASN A 455 44.27 3.52 21.16
CA ASN A 455 44.77 2.22 21.62
C ASN A 455 45.14 2.31 23.12
N PRO A 456 44.18 2.16 24.04
CA PRO A 456 44.40 2.42 25.46
C PRO A 456 45.33 1.42 26.17
N ASN A 457 45.53 0.21 25.62
CA ASN A 457 46.22 -0.91 26.32
C ASN A 457 47.35 -1.59 25.51
N SER A 458 47.91 -0.91 24.50
CA SER A 458 49.13 -1.30 23.76
C SER A 458 49.26 -2.78 23.36
N SER A 459 48.17 -3.49 23.02
CA SER A 459 48.32 -4.89 22.56
C SER A 459 47.11 -5.59 21.91
N SER A 460 45.95 -4.97 21.62
CA SER A 460 44.90 -5.63 20.77
C SER A 460 43.55 -4.90 20.66
N LEU A 461 43.23 -3.96 21.56
CA LEU A 461 41.94 -3.26 21.58
C LEU A 461 42.07 -1.86 21.01
N PHE A 462 41.23 -1.55 20.03
CA PHE A 462 41.18 -0.25 19.37
C PHE A 462 39.79 0.34 19.47
N ILE A 463 39.73 1.64 19.72
CA ILE A 463 38.49 2.40 19.84
C ILE A 463 38.57 3.57 18.86
N LYS A 464 37.59 3.67 17.97
CA LYS A 464 37.50 4.74 16.99
C LYS A 464 36.16 5.46 17.14
N PRO A 465 36.04 6.51 17.96
CA PRO A 465 34.94 7.45 17.83
C PRO A 465 34.99 8.12 16.46
N PHE A 466 33.83 8.30 15.83
CA PHE A 466 33.71 8.91 14.52
C PHE A 466 32.47 9.79 14.42
N ALA A 467 32.54 10.72 13.47
CA ALA A 467 31.42 11.51 12.99
C ALA A 467 31.32 11.37 11.48
N GLY A 468 30.11 11.42 10.95
CA GLY A 468 29.87 11.30 9.52
C GLY A 468 28.68 12.11 9.03
N ILE A 469 28.62 12.23 7.71
CA ILE A 469 27.54 12.87 6.97
C ILE A 469 27.13 11.95 5.82
N ASN A 470 25.83 11.84 5.60
CA ASN A 470 25.27 11.09 4.49
C ASN A 470 24.31 11.96 3.70
N TYR A 471 24.29 11.77 2.39
CA TYR A 471 23.30 12.33 1.49
C TYR A 471 22.61 11.18 0.74
N TYR A 472 21.29 11.24 0.67
CA TYR A 472 20.46 10.26 -0.04
C TYR A 472 19.53 10.99 -1.01
N TYR A 473 19.46 10.46 -2.22
CA TYR A 473 18.52 10.87 -3.25
C TYR A 473 17.72 9.66 -3.71
N ALA A 474 16.42 9.84 -3.83
CA ALA A 474 15.51 8.85 -4.39
C ALA A 474 14.63 9.50 -5.46
N HIS A 475 14.33 8.74 -6.51
CA HIS A 475 13.40 9.12 -7.55
C HIS A 475 12.53 7.93 -7.94
N THR A 476 11.23 8.11 -7.78
CA THR A 476 10.21 7.23 -8.33
C THR A 476 9.61 7.93 -9.56
N PRO A 477 9.68 7.33 -10.76
CA PRO A 477 9.12 7.93 -11.95
C PRO A 477 7.59 8.00 -11.85
N SER A 478 6.96 8.80 -12.71
CA SER A 478 5.50 8.70 -12.89
C SER A 478 5.15 7.30 -13.40
N TYR A 479 4.09 6.72 -12.89
CA TYR A 479 3.62 5.40 -13.32
C TYR A 479 2.10 5.37 -13.40
N LYS A 480 1.59 4.40 -14.15
CA LYS A 480 0.16 4.17 -14.31
C LYS A 480 -0.19 2.81 -13.75
N GLU A 481 -1.18 2.79 -12.88
CA GLU A 481 -1.73 1.54 -12.37
C GLU A 481 -2.69 0.89 -13.38
N SER A 482 -2.96 -0.38 -13.14
CA SER A 482 -3.98 -1.21 -13.80
C SER A 482 -4.91 -1.79 -12.73
N GLY A 483 -6.14 -2.14 -13.10
CA GLY A 483 -7.18 -2.60 -12.16
C GLY A 483 -8.40 -1.67 -12.16
N MET A 484 -9.44 -2.06 -11.42
CA MET A 484 -10.74 -1.35 -11.42
C MET A 484 -10.65 0.11 -10.99
N PHE A 485 -9.75 0.44 -10.06
CA PHE A 485 -9.56 1.78 -9.48
C PHE A 485 -8.14 2.30 -9.74
N ALA A 486 -7.64 2.05 -10.95
CA ALA A 486 -6.30 2.46 -11.36
C ALA A 486 -6.11 3.98 -11.31
N LYS A 487 -4.91 4.40 -10.88
CA LYS A 487 -4.46 5.80 -10.83
C LYS A 487 -3.28 6.07 -11.78
N ASP A 488 -3.24 7.27 -12.32
CA ASP A 488 -2.04 7.87 -12.90
C ASP A 488 -1.30 8.61 -11.76
N VAL A 489 -0.14 8.10 -11.36
CA VAL A 489 0.67 8.63 -10.24
C VAL A 489 1.82 9.45 -10.80
N GLN A 490 1.99 10.67 -10.29
CA GLN A 490 3.08 11.55 -10.72
C GLN A 490 4.42 11.11 -10.15
N SER A 491 5.51 11.55 -10.79
CA SER A 491 6.85 11.28 -10.30
C SER A 491 7.08 11.94 -8.94
N MET A 492 7.82 11.26 -8.08
CA MET A 492 8.21 11.76 -6.76
C MET A 492 9.72 11.69 -6.60
N THR A 493 10.27 12.68 -5.90
CA THR A 493 11.67 12.71 -5.49
C THR A 493 11.77 12.86 -3.99
N ASN A 494 12.90 12.42 -3.45
CA ASN A 494 13.26 12.69 -2.07
C ASN A 494 14.75 13.02 -1.95
N ASN A 495 15.05 14.03 -1.14
CA ASN A 495 16.39 14.49 -0.83
C ASN A 495 16.59 14.55 0.67
N SER A 496 17.56 13.78 1.17
CA SER A 496 17.81 13.66 2.60
C SER A 496 19.28 13.85 2.93
N ILE A 497 19.55 14.52 4.05
CA ILE A 497 20.88 14.64 4.64
C ILE A 497 20.79 14.14 6.07
N SER A 498 21.70 13.24 6.46
CA SER A 498 21.84 12.77 7.83
C SER A 498 23.25 13.01 8.37
N LEU A 499 23.33 13.16 9.68
CA LEU A 499 24.57 13.19 10.43
C LEU A 499 24.65 11.92 11.29
N GLU A 500 25.82 11.32 11.37
CA GLU A 500 26.05 10.15 12.23
C GLU A 500 27.16 10.40 13.26
N LEU A 501 26.96 9.85 14.45
CA LEU A 501 27.95 9.82 15.52
C LEU A 501 27.99 8.42 16.10
N GLY A 502 29.19 7.86 16.23
CA GLY A 502 29.35 6.50 16.74
C GLY A 502 30.75 6.23 17.26
N ALA A 503 30.94 5.00 17.72
CA ALA A 503 32.23 4.49 18.10
C ALA A 503 32.39 3.06 17.61
N GLU A 504 33.51 2.77 16.98
CA GLU A 504 33.86 1.42 16.57
C GLU A 504 34.91 0.84 17.52
N PHE A 505 34.61 -0.32 18.07
CA PHE A 505 35.49 -1.05 18.97
C PHE A 505 35.99 -2.28 18.24
N ARG A 506 37.30 -2.42 18.09
CA ARG A 506 37.94 -3.53 17.39
C ARG A 506 38.83 -4.28 18.34
N LYS A 507 38.66 -5.60 18.41
CA LYS A 507 39.54 -6.50 19.14
C LYS A 507 40.26 -7.40 18.13
N TYR A 508 41.56 -7.19 17.99
CA TYR A 508 42.42 -8.06 17.19
C TYR A 508 42.94 -9.21 18.05
N MET A 509 42.79 -10.42 17.56
CA MET A 509 43.27 -11.65 18.20
C MET A 509 44.56 -12.17 17.56
N SER A 510 44.79 -11.83 16.29
CA SER A 510 46.01 -12.14 15.53
C SER A 510 46.18 -11.15 14.36
N GLU A 511 47.20 -11.36 13.50
CA GLU A 511 47.36 -10.73 12.16
C GLU A 511 46.10 -10.77 11.29
N GLU A 512 45.23 -11.73 11.57
CA GLU A 512 44.29 -12.26 10.61
C GLU A 512 42.88 -12.44 11.19
N SER A 513 42.74 -12.47 12.52
CA SER A 513 41.46 -12.64 13.22
C SER A 513 41.10 -11.43 14.06
N TYR A 514 39.89 -10.90 13.86
CA TYR A 514 39.36 -9.78 14.65
C TYR A 514 37.84 -9.82 14.78
N LEU A 515 37.37 -9.14 15.82
CA LEU A 515 35.96 -8.82 16.06
C LEU A 515 35.82 -7.30 16.11
N PHE A 516 34.73 -6.76 15.58
CA PHE A 516 34.35 -5.38 15.80
C PHE A 516 32.87 -5.23 16.16
N ILE A 517 32.59 -4.15 16.89
CA ILE A 517 31.26 -3.69 17.23
C ILE A 517 31.18 -2.18 17.04
N THR A 518 30.12 -1.71 16.38
CA THR A 518 29.95 -0.31 16.00
C THR A 518 28.54 0.16 16.35
N PRO A 519 28.29 0.63 17.58
CA PRO A 519 27.12 1.43 17.90
C PRO A 519 27.23 2.83 17.28
N LYS A 520 26.13 3.31 16.68
CA LYS A 520 26.01 4.68 16.17
C LYS A 520 24.58 5.20 16.25
N ILE A 521 24.45 6.52 16.24
CA ILE A 521 23.17 7.24 16.09
C ILE A 521 23.27 8.02 14.79
N GLU A 522 22.22 7.92 13.97
CA GLU A 522 22.05 8.68 12.74
C GLU A 522 20.82 9.59 12.87
N GLN A 523 20.98 10.89 12.60
CA GLN A 523 19.90 11.86 12.64
C GLN A 523 19.78 12.58 11.30
N TYR A 524 18.58 12.53 10.72
CA TYR A 524 18.25 13.30 9.53
C TYR A 524 18.11 14.78 9.89
N VAL A 525 18.91 15.63 9.24
CA VAL A 525 18.85 17.09 9.42
C VAL A 525 18.07 17.77 8.29
N MET A 526 17.97 17.09 7.14
CA MET A 526 17.12 17.43 6.01
C MET A 526 16.41 16.15 5.52
N ASN A 527 15.13 16.25 5.23
CA ASN A 527 14.34 15.19 4.61
C ASN A 527 13.21 15.87 3.84
N ASN A 528 13.42 16.12 2.56
CA ASN A 528 12.49 16.84 1.71
C ASN A 528 12.03 15.89 0.61
N GLY A 529 10.82 15.35 0.74
CA GLY A 529 10.22 14.54 -0.30
C GLY A 529 8.96 15.16 -0.84
N ASP A 530 8.65 14.84 -2.09
CA ASP A 530 7.43 15.32 -2.73
C ASP A 530 6.18 14.69 -2.09
N ASP A 531 5.06 15.40 -2.21
CA ASP A 531 3.73 14.87 -1.88
C ASP A 531 3.34 13.75 -2.86
N PHE A 532 2.46 12.85 -2.42
CA PHE A 532 1.83 11.90 -3.33
C PHE A 532 0.75 12.62 -4.14
N VAL A 533 0.96 12.73 -5.46
CA VAL A 533 0.02 13.35 -6.39
C VAL A 533 -0.46 12.31 -7.40
N ALA A 534 -1.77 12.11 -7.47
CA ALA A 534 -2.37 11.16 -8.40
C ALA A 534 -3.75 11.60 -8.86
N GLY A 535 -4.18 11.10 -10.02
CA GLY A 535 -5.55 11.16 -10.50
C GLY A 535 -6.00 9.77 -10.93
N PHE A 536 -7.30 9.49 -10.91
CA PHE A 536 -7.79 8.24 -11.50
C PHE A 536 -7.53 8.21 -13.00
N VAL A 537 -7.26 7.04 -13.56
CA VAL A 537 -6.81 6.92 -14.97
C VAL A 537 -7.73 7.68 -15.93
N GLY A 538 -7.14 8.60 -16.69
CA GLY A 538 -7.85 9.41 -17.67
C GLY A 538 -8.60 10.65 -17.14
N SER A 539 -8.52 10.92 -15.83
CA SER A 539 -9.01 12.15 -15.19
C SER A 539 -8.12 13.35 -15.52
N GLY A 540 -8.73 14.54 -15.71
CA GLY A 540 -8.02 15.82 -15.74
C GLY A 540 -7.74 16.41 -14.34
N SER A 541 -8.39 15.86 -13.31
CA SER A 541 -8.24 16.28 -11.91
C SER A 541 -7.28 15.37 -11.13
N ASN A 542 -6.53 15.95 -10.19
CA ASN A 542 -5.63 15.23 -9.28
C ASN A 542 -6.03 15.48 -7.81
N PHE A 543 -5.72 14.51 -6.96
CA PHE A 543 -5.73 14.66 -5.50
C PHE A 543 -4.29 14.57 -4.95
N ILE A 544 -4.08 15.19 -3.79
CA ILE A 544 -2.78 15.31 -3.14
C ILE A 544 -2.87 14.74 -1.73
N ILE A 545 -1.95 13.84 -1.41
CA ILE A 545 -1.76 13.32 -0.05
C ILE A 545 -0.37 13.74 0.40
N LYS A 546 -0.34 14.55 1.45
CA LYS A 546 0.91 15.16 1.91
C LYS A 546 1.92 14.12 2.35
N GLY A 547 3.14 14.28 1.86
CA GLY A 547 4.28 13.52 2.32
C GLY A 547 4.66 13.87 3.76
N ASN A 548 5.55 13.08 4.35
CA ASN A 548 6.01 13.31 5.72
C ASN A 548 7.50 13.69 5.77
N ASP A 549 7.79 14.98 5.80
CA ASP A 549 9.15 15.52 5.91
C ASP A 549 9.76 15.41 7.33
N LYS A 550 9.26 14.49 8.15
CA LYS A 550 9.79 14.28 9.50
C LYS A 550 11.27 13.89 9.45
N LYS A 551 12.03 14.57 10.29
CA LYS A 551 13.43 14.29 10.55
C LYS A 551 13.52 13.08 11.48
N LYS A 552 13.95 11.95 10.93
CA LYS A 552 14.08 10.68 11.64
C LYS A 552 15.40 10.60 12.40
N THR A 553 15.39 9.91 13.54
CA THR A 553 16.60 9.54 14.28
C THR A 553 16.61 8.03 14.45
N TYR A 554 17.72 7.39 14.09
CA TYR A 554 17.94 5.96 14.21
C TYR A 554 19.09 5.66 15.14
N ALA A 555 18.96 4.61 15.96
CA ALA A 555 20.09 3.91 16.53
C ALA A 555 20.46 2.74 15.62
N GLN A 556 21.76 2.49 15.46
CA GLN A 556 22.27 1.37 14.71
C GLN A 556 23.38 0.67 15.50
N ILE A 557 23.40 -0.65 15.41
CA ILE A 557 24.48 -1.48 15.94
C ILE A 557 24.93 -2.44 14.85
N ILE A 558 26.23 -2.54 14.64
CA ILE A 558 26.86 -3.48 13.73
C ILE A 558 27.83 -4.34 14.51
N ILE A 559 27.81 -5.64 14.30
CA ILE A 559 28.75 -6.60 14.89
C ILE A 559 29.27 -7.47 13.77
N GLY A 560 30.60 -7.60 13.66
CA GLY A 560 31.19 -8.44 12.64
C GLY A 560 32.55 -8.97 13.04
N GLY A 561 33.01 -9.99 12.33
CA GLY A 561 34.32 -10.59 12.55
C GLY A 561 34.84 -11.27 11.30
N ASN A 562 36.14 -11.56 11.33
CA ASN A 562 36.86 -12.22 10.26
C ASN A 562 37.75 -13.32 10.84
N VAL A 563 37.83 -14.42 10.10
CA VAL A 563 38.72 -15.54 10.37
C VAL A 563 39.41 -15.89 9.06
N ASP A 564 40.73 -15.90 9.06
CA ASP A 564 41.48 -16.29 7.88
C ASP A 564 41.63 -17.81 7.80
N ILE A 565 41.56 -18.34 6.57
CA ILE A 565 41.87 -19.73 6.30
C ILE A 565 43.36 -19.86 5.95
N ASN A 566 43.90 -18.88 5.21
CA ASN A 566 45.31 -18.73 4.89
C ASN A 566 45.62 -17.26 4.53
N GLU A 567 46.89 -16.97 4.22
CA GLU A 567 47.37 -15.60 3.93
C GLU A 567 46.61 -14.87 2.81
N GLN A 568 46.06 -15.61 1.85
CA GLN A 568 45.30 -15.08 0.71
C GLN A 568 43.79 -15.11 0.94
N PHE A 569 43.26 -16.11 1.64
CA PHE A 569 41.82 -16.39 1.75
C PHE A 569 41.27 -16.23 3.16
N SER A 570 40.16 -15.50 3.27
CA SER A 570 39.52 -15.21 4.55
C SER A 570 38.00 -15.27 4.51
N LEU A 571 37.38 -15.66 5.63
CA LEU A 571 35.94 -15.69 5.82
C LEU A 571 35.50 -14.60 6.80
N ASN A 572 34.34 -14.00 6.55
CA ASN A 572 33.75 -13.00 7.43
C ASN A 572 32.28 -13.32 7.68
N ALA A 573 31.80 -12.90 8.85
CA ALA A 573 30.40 -12.96 9.23
C ALA A 573 30.04 -11.71 10.02
N GLY A 574 28.78 -11.32 9.96
CA GLY A 574 28.30 -10.22 10.78
C GLY A 574 26.80 -10.02 10.72
N ILE A 575 26.31 -9.23 11.66
CA ILE A 575 24.91 -8.87 11.85
C ILE A 575 24.81 -7.39 12.19
N GLY A 576 23.77 -6.74 11.69
CA GLY A 576 23.48 -5.35 12.00
C GLY A 576 21.99 -5.13 12.19
N ALA A 577 21.66 -4.16 13.03
CA ALA A 577 20.31 -3.72 13.28
C ALA A 577 20.25 -2.19 13.31
N LYS A 578 19.19 -1.61 12.73
CA LYS A 578 18.89 -0.18 12.72
C LYS A 578 17.44 0.03 13.17
N GLN A 579 17.23 0.84 14.21
CA GLN A 579 15.97 1.03 14.89
C GLN A 579 15.62 2.51 14.95
N ILE A 580 14.39 2.87 14.58
CA ILE A 580 13.91 4.24 14.77
C ILE A 580 13.75 4.57 16.26
N LEU A 581 14.28 5.73 16.65
CA LEU A 581 14.17 6.29 18.00
C LEU A 581 13.20 7.46 18.05
N ALA A 582 13.23 8.33 17.03
CA ALA A 582 12.41 9.53 16.96
C ALA A 582 12.03 9.87 15.51
N GLY A 583 11.00 10.70 15.33
CA GLY A 583 10.53 11.14 14.02
C GLY A 583 9.64 10.11 13.29
N LYS A 584 8.95 9.23 14.03
CA LYS A 584 8.05 8.22 13.46
C LYS A 584 7.01 8.83 12.51
N THR A 585 6.84 8.23 11.34
CA THR A 585 5.72 8.51 10.44
C THR A 585 4.50 7.72 10.89
N ASP A 586 3.33 8.37 11.03
CA ASP A 586 2.07 7.72 11.43
C ASP A 586 2.18 6.81 12.68
N ASN A 587 3.04 7.18 13.63
CA ASN A 587 3.36 6.41 14.84
C ASN A 587 3.98 5.02 14.62
N LYS A 588 4.31 4.66 13.37
CA LYS A 588 4.90 3.37 13.01
C LYS A 588 6.32 3.22 13.53
N ASN A 589 6.62 2.03 14.05
CA ASN A 589 7.99 1.64 14.37
C ASN A 589 8.67 1.07 13.13
N GLU A 590 9.95 1.39 12.96
CA GLU A 590 10.79 0.90 11.88
C GLU A 590 12.02 0.20 12.46
N THR A 591 12.21 -1.06 12.07
CA THR A 591 13.37 -1.87 12.43
C THR A 591 13.92 -2.56 11.19
N TYR A 592 15.21 -2.41 10.95
CA TYR A 592 15.92 -3.01 9.83
C TYR A 592 17.00 -3.93 10.38
N VAL A 593 17.00 -5.19 9.98
CA VAL A 593 18.01 -6.17 10.40
C VAL A 593 18.63 -6.84 9.18
N SER A 594 19.93 -7.08 9.23
CA SER A 594 20.66 -7.77 8.18
C SER A 594 21.76 -8.62 8.78
N GLY A 595 21.93 -9.83 8.25
CA GLY A 595 23.01 -10.74 8.56
C GLY A 595 23.71 -11.18 7.28
N GLN A 596 25.02 -11.38 7.36
CA GLN A 596 25.82 -11.77 6.21
C GLN A 596 26.93 -12.75 6.55
N VAL A 597 27.35 -13.49 5.53
CA VAL A 597 28.58 -14.27 5.50
C VAL A 597 29.28 -14.05 4.17
N GLY A 598 30.61 -14.12 4.15
CA GLY A 598 31.32 -13.95 2.90
C GLY A 598 32.80 -14.27 2.97
N PHE A 599 33.47 -14.09 1.84
CA PHE A 599 34.87 -14.42 1.65
C PHE A 599 35.65 -13.25 1.06
N LYS A 600 36.99 -13.33 1.15
CA LYS A 600 37.93 -12.43 0.49
C LYS A 600 39.17 -13.20 0.06
N TYR A 601 39.67 -12.86 -1.11
CA TYR A 601 40.90 -13.36 -1.72
C TYR A 601 41.86 -12.20 -2.04
N LYS A 602 43.12 -12.26 -1.61
CA LYS A 602 44.16 -11.24 -1.82
C LYS A 602 45.20 -11.72 -2.85
N PHE A 603 45.68 -10.83 -3.72
CA PHE A 603 46.69 -11.14 -4.74
C PHE A 603 47.54 -9.94 -5.19
#